data_AF-A0AAV5P461-F1
#
_entry.id   AF-A0AAV5P461-F1
#
_cell.length_a   1.000
_cell.length_b   1.000
_cell.length_c   1.000
_cell.angle_alpha   90.00
_cell.angle_beta   90.00
_cell.angle_gamma   90.00
#
_symmetry.space_group_name_H-M   'P 1'
#
loop_
_entity.id
_entity.type
_entity.pdbx_description
1 polymer ?
#
loop_
_entity_poly.entity_id
_entity_poly.type
_entity_poly.pdbx_seq_one_letter_code
_entity_poly.pdbx_strand_id
1 'polypeptide(L)'
;MEHRRRTFDAGPGAGLLLPSSAIETVARLHRWQAFAGLADGEVLLSPLSASPLPLPWTVPAGRRRWATVRPEAMWHPLLWLPERLSTPRVLRDPVTGETWGETYDEWALRVVLELTEAGPVTLDGQEWVLLHDPAHDRFVRPAGPEDHDLVPLFDVTTGTWLDVLSTVGLDVDDPADVARVEAWLAGAADAALDAVDLDRHLQADGRDPAWSLDRVHRPLAGPGESRTYVEDLRDASSALVARELGERAARLGHGKAPARELGRQVGTLARIASTLLSPRELVAEDLGLALSLVTASAERATTRRAALDAVADLRMVLGPVAQAAAVGLDRVALRSEIETTQVHRQVAALSGRPVA
;
A
#
# COMPACT_ATOMS: atom_id res chain seq x y z
N MET A 1 -27.15 0.02 -8.27
CA MET A 1 -26.96 -1.43 -8.52
C MET A 1 -25.87 -1.90 -7.59
N GLU A 2 -25.95 -3.10 -7.03
CA GLU A 2 -24.85 -3.61 -6.21
C GLU A 2 -23.72 -4.07 -7.13
N HIS A 3 -22.55 -3.46 -7.01
CA HIS A 3 -21.38 -3.83 -7.80
C HIS A 3 -20.78 -5.14 -7.30
N ARG A 4 -20.30 -5.98 -8.23
CA ARG A 4 -19.66 -7.24 -7.85
C ARG A 4 -18.35 -6.94 -7.12
N ARG A 5 -18.03 -7.76 -6.11
CA ARG A 5 -16.74 -7.73 -5.42
C ARG A 5 -16.04 -9.08 -5.54
N ARG A 6 -14.71 -9.07 -5.64
CA ARG A 6 -13.87 -10.26 -5.79
C ARG A 6 -12.78 -10.28 -4.73
N THR A 7 -12.37 -11.47 -4.30
CA THR A 7 -11.21 -11.63 -3.42
C THR A 7 -9.94 -11.69 -4.24
N PHE A 8 -8.91 -10.97 -3.78
CA PHE A 8 -7.55 -11.11 -4.26
C PHE A 8 -6.60 -10.63 -3.16
N ASP A 9 -5.43 -11.28 -3.08
CA ASP A 9 -4.21 -10.98 -2.31
C ASP A 9 -4.27 -10.59 -0.81
N ALA A 10 -5.29 -9.86 -0.36
CA ALA A 10 -5.62 -9.57 1.03
C ALA A 10 -6.86 -10.38 1.49
N GLY A 11 -6.91 -10.72 2.78
CA GLY A 11 -8.03 -11.43 3.39
C GLY A 11 -8.92 -10.52 4.24
N PRO A 12 -10.05 -11.03 4.76
CA PRO A 12 -10.90 -10.29 5.68
C PRO A 12 -10.13 -9.73 6.88
N GLY A 13 -10.35 -8.45 7.18
CA GLY A 13 -9.68 -7.71 8.26
C GLY A 13 -8.25 -7.24 7.93
N ALA A 14 -7.67 -7.61 6.79
CA ALA A 14 -6.36 -7.14 6.38
C ALA A 14 -6.46 -5.79 5.67
N GLY A 15 -5.91 -4.73 6.27
CA GLY A 15 -5.78 -3.43 5.62
C GLY A 15 -4.76 -3.45 4.48
N LEU A 16 -4.85 -2.45 3.60
CA LEU A 16 -3.83 -2.23 2.56
C LEU A 16 -2.65 -1.36 3.04
N LEU A 17 -2.84 -0.59 4.11
CA LEU A 17 -1.76 0.17 4.76
C LEU A 17 -0.93 -0.74 5.66
N LEU A 18 0.39 -0.67 5.49
CA LEU A 18 1.40 -1.45 6.20
C LEU A 18 1.25 -2.98 6.02
N PRO A 19 2.28 -3.67 5.52
CA PRO A 19 2.24 -5.11 5.41
C PRO A 19 2.19 -5.78 6.79
N SER A 20 1.23 -6.66 7.01
CA SER A 20 1.12 -7.48 8.23
C SER A 20 2.18 -8.58 8.31
N SER A 21 2.77 -8.96 7.17
CA SER A 21 3.92 -9.86 7.10
C SER A 21 4.84 -9.50 5.94
N ALA A 22 6.12 -9.36 6.24
CA ALA A 22 7.20 -9.16 5.28
C ALA A 22 7.32 -10.34 4.31
N ILE A 23 7.12 -11.57 4.79
CA ILE A 23 7.23 -12.78 3.96
C ILE A 23 6.05 -12.86 2.99
N GLU A 24 4.82 -12.61 3.48
CA GLU A 24 3.65 -12.64 2.61
C GLU A 24 3.71 -11.55 1.54
N THR A 25 4.24 -10.38 1.88
CA THR A 25 4.38 -9.25 0.96
C THR A 25 5.20 -9.63 -0.28
N VAL A 26 6.34 -10.29 -0.09
CA VAL A 26 7.15 -10.79 -1.21
C VAL A 26 6.43 -11.91 -1.98
N ALA A 27 5.72 -12.80 -1.29
CA ALA A 27 4.91 -13.83 -1.97
C ALA A 27 3.76 -13.24 -2.81
N ARG A 28 3.16 -12.12 -2.35
CA ARG A 28 2.11 -11.40 -3.08
C ARG A 28 2.64 -10.79 -4.36
N LEU A 29 3.90 -10.32 -4.42
CA LEU A 29 4.51 -9.81 -5.65
C LEU A 29 4.46 -10.86 -6.77
N HIS A 30 4.91 -12.08 -6.50
CA HIS A 30 4.88 -13.16 -7.49
C HIS A 30 3.45 -13.57 -7.86
N ARG A 31 2.53 -13.54 -6.90
CA ARG A 31 1.10 -13.79 -7.17
C ARG A 31 0.53 -12.74 -8.12
N TRP A 32 0.84 -11.46 -7.90
CA TRP A 32 0.44 -10.34 -8.74
C TRP A 32 0.99 -10.46 -10.16
N GLN A 33 2.29 -10.73 -10.30
CA GLN A 33 2.92 -10.95 -11.60
C GLN A 33 2.26 -12.11 -12.36
N ALA A 34 2.03 -13.25 -11.69
CA ALA A 34 1.38 -14.40 -12.29
C ALA A 34 -0.09 -14.15 -12.64
N PHE A 35 -0.82 -13.44 -11.78
CA PHE A 35 -2.23 -13.09 -11.98
C PHE A 35 -2.42 -12.11 -13.13
N ALA A 36 -1.70 -10.99 -13.11
CA ALA A 36 -1.87 -9.92 -14.08
C ALA A 36 -1.04 -10.12 -15.36
N GLY A 37 -0.04 -11.01 -15.36
CA GLY A 37 0.89 -11.17 -16.47
C GLY A 37 1.95 -10.07 -16.57
N LEU A 38 2.21 -9.36 -15.47
CA LEU A 38 3.17 -8.25 -15.43
C LEU A 38 4.60 -8.74 -15.18
N ALA A 39 5.56 -8.12 -15.85
CA ALA A 39 6.98 -8.40 -15.74
C ALA A 39 7.61 -7.77 -14.49
N ASP A 40 8.86 -8.15 -14.21
CA ASP A 40 9.70 -7.46 -13.24
C ASP A 40 9.85 -5.99 -13.64
N GLY A 41 9.69 -5.08 -12.67
CA GLY A 41 9.73 -3.64 -12.92
C GLY A 41 8.43 -3.03 -13.44
N GLU A 42 7.38 -3.83 -13.69
CA GLU A 42 6.02 -3.33 -13.98
C GLU A 42 5.12 -3.32 -12.73
N VAL A 43 5.60 -3.88 -11.62
CA VAL A 43 4.91 -3.93 -10.32
C VAL A 43 5.88 -3.46 -9.24
N LEU A 44 5.43 -2.52 -8.42
CA LEU A 44 6.14 -2.02 -7.25
C LEU A 44 5.77 -2.84 -6.02
N LEU A 45 6.79 -3.24 -5.27
CA LEU A 45 6.67 -3.68 -3.89
C LEU A 45 7.09 -2.53 -2.97
N SER A 46 6.13 -1.91 -2.27
CA SER A 46 6.43 -0.87 -1.28
C SER A 46 6.24 -1.42 0.13
N PRO A 47 7.11 -1.05 1.09
CA PRO A 47 6.88 -1.33 2.51
C PRO A 47 5.66 -0.63 3.11
N LEU A 48 5.02 0.30 2.39
CA LEU A 48 3.84 1.01 2.87
C LEU A 48 2.52 0.39 2.37
N SER A 49 2.59 -0.55 1.43
CA SER A 49 1.43 -1.21 0.84
C SER A 49 1.44 -2.72 1.08
N ALA A 50 0.33 -3.27 1.55
CA ALA A 50 0.15 -4.71 1.69
C ALA A 50 -0.13 -5.41 0.34
N SER A 51 -0.54 -4.65 -0.69
CA SER A 51 -0.70 -5.13 -2.06
C SER A 51 0.42 -4.56 -2.93
N PRO A 52 1.13 -5.38 -3.72
CA PRO A 52 1.92 -4.89 -4.84
C PRO A 52 1.10 -3.99 -5.77
N LEU A 53 1.73 -2.97 -6.35
CA LEU A 53 1.06 -1.96 -7.17
C LEU A 53 1.61 -1.99 -8.59
N PRO A 54 0.80 -2.30 -9.62
CA PRO A 54 1.16 -2.09 -11.01
C PRO A 54 1.60 -0.64 -11.25
N LEU A 55 2.61 -0.42 -12.10
CA LEU A 55 3.18 0.91 -12.39
C LEU A 55 2.64 1.47 -13.70
N PRO A 56 1.60 2.32 -13.73
CA PRO A 56 0.91 2.66 -14.97
C PRO A 56 1.81 3.38 -16.00
N TRP A 57 2.84 4.10 -15.54
CA TRP A 57 3.82 4.76 -16.41
C TRP A 57 4.76 3.80 -17.14
N THR A 58 4.75 2.50 -16.83
CA THR A 58 5.52 1.51 -17.59
C THR A 58 4.75 0.92 -18.77
N VAL A 59 3.47 1.29 -18.95
CA VAL A 59 2.70 0.94 -20.15
C VAL A 59 3.39 1.54 -21.39
N PRO A 60 3.71 0.73 -22.41
CA PRO A 60 4.34 1.24 -23.63
C PRO A 60 3.48 2.28 -24.35
N ALA A 61 4.12 3.30 -24.93
CA ALA A 61 3.42 4.33 -25.70
C ALA A 61 2.53 3.72 -26.79
N GLY A 62 1.30 4.24 -26.92
CA GLY A 62 0.30 3.77 -27.89
C GLY A 62 -0.42 2.48 -27.49
N ARG A 63 -0.14 1.90 -26.32
CA ARG A 63 -0.92 0.80 -25.74
C ARG A 63 -1.93 1.33 -24.74
N ARG A 64 -3.04 0.60 -24.58
CA ARG A 64 -4.02 0.85 -23.52
C ARG A 64 -3.52 0.37 -22.16
N ARG A 65 -2.82 -0.78 -22.14
CA ARG A 65 -2.25 -1.45 -20.94
C ARG A 65 -0.96 -2.18 -21.30
N TRP A 66 -0.28 -2.76 -20.31
CA TRP A 66 0.97 -3.52 -20.48
C TRP A 66 0.83 -4.61 -21.56
N ALA A 67 1.92 -4.88 -22.28
CA ALA A 67 1.88 -5.77 -23.43
C ALA A 67 1.53 -7.22 -23.08
N THR A 68 1.83 -7.65 -21.87
CA THR A 68 1.62 -9.01 -21.37
C THR A 68 0.46 -9.11 -20.37
N VAL A 69 -0.32 -8.04 -20.19
CA VAL A 69 -1.44 -8.05 -19.26
C VAL A 69 -2.45 -9.11 -19.66
N ARG A 70 -2.95 -9.87 -18.67
CA ARG A 70 -3.98 -10.89 -18.89
C ARG A 70 -5.37 -10.26 -18.95
N PRO A 71 -6.18 -10.52 -19.98
CA PRO A 71 -7.55 -10.04 -20.07
C PRO A 71 -8.38 -10.37 -18.82
N GLU A 72 -8.21 -11.57 -18.25
CA GLU A 72 -8.93 -12.05 -17.06
C GLU A 72 -8.52 -11.32 -15.77
N ALA A 73 -7.42 -10.57 -15.78
CA ALA A 73 -7.03 -9.74 -14.64
C ALA A 73 -7.69 -8.36 -14.66
N MET A 74 -8.25 -7.93 -15.81
CA MET A 74 -8.78 -6.59 -16.03
C MET A 74 -10.01 -6.23 -15.19
N TRP A 75 -10.54 -7.13 -14.37
CA TRP A 75 -11.51 -6.75 -13.33
C TRP A 75 -10.87 -5.95 -12.18
N HIS A 76 -9.55 -6.07 -11.97
CA HIS A 76 -8.89 -5.54 -10.77
C HIS A 76 -8.66 -4.03 -10.85
N PRO A 77 -9.07 -3.23 -9.84
CA PRO A 77 -9.04 -1.76 -9.91
C PRO A 77 -7.65 -1.14 -10.05
N LEU A 78 -6.61 -1.76 -9.49
CA LEU A 78 -5.23 -1.33 -9.68
C LEU A 78 -4.73 -1.34 -11.15
N LEU A 79 -5.42 -2.01 -12.07
CA LEU A 79 -5.14 -1.94 -13.52
C LEU A 79 -5.88 -0.79 -14.21
N TRP A 80 -6.65 0.01 -13.46
CA TRP A 80 -7.50 1.10 -13.94
C TRP A 80 -7.31 2.39 -13.14
N LEU A 81 -6.14 2.54 -12.49
CA LEU A 81 -5.88 3.74 -11.69
C LEU A 81 -6.15 5.01 -12.51
N PRO A 82 -6.92 5.95 -11.97
CA PRO A 82 -7.24 7.18 -12.67
C PRO A 82 -5.99 8.04 -12.87
N GLU A 83 -6.06 8.99 -13.79
CA GLU A 83 -4.91 9.83 -14.18
C GLU A 83 -4.21 10.45 -12.95
N ARG A 84 -4.99 10.94 -11.97
CA ARG A 84 -4.41 11.57 -10.77
C ARG A 84 -3.57 10.63 -9.91
N LEU A 85 -3.82 9.32 -9.97
CA LEU A 85 -3.11 8.26 -9.25
C LEU A 85 -2.13 7.50 -10.15
N SER A 86 -2.19 7.74 -11.46
CA SER A 86 -1.45 6.95 -12.44
C SER A 86 0.05 7.19 -12.45
N THR A 87 0.54 8.33 -11.93
CA THR A 87 1.98 8.66 -11.88
C THR A 87 2.38 9.36 -10.57
N PRO A 88 3.67 9.31 -10.20
CA PRO A 88 4.20 10.15 -9.13
C PRO A 88 4.06 11.63 -9.50
N ARG A 89 3.84 12.49 -8.50
CA ARG A 89 3.69 13.94 -8.67
C ARG A 89 5.02 14.67 -8.50
N VAL A 90 5.12 15.86 -9.09
CA VAL A 90 6.13 16.84 -8.68
C VAL A 90 5.54 17.68 -7.56
N LEU A 91 6.22 17.68 -6.43
CA LEU A 91 5.87 18.38 -5.20
C LEU A 91 6.61 19.72 -5.15
N ARG A 92 6.07 20.65 -4.38
CA ARG A 92 6.66 21.98 -4.20
C ARG A 92 6.50 22.42 -2.76
N ASP A 93 7.58 22.85 -2.13
CA ASP A 93 7.57 23.45 -0.81
C ASP A 93 6.86 24.81 -0.91
N PRO A 94 5.78 25.04 -0.15
CA PRO A 94 5.03 26.29 -0.21
C PRO A 94 5.81 27.50 0.37
N VAL A 95 6.80 27.25 1.23
CA VAL A 95 7.63 28.27 1.90
C VAL A 95 8.89 28.56 1.09
N THR A 96 9.66 27.53 0.71
CA THR A 96 10.95 27.70 0.02
C THR A 96 10.80 27.73 -1.50
N GLY A 97 9.70 27.18 -2.02
CA GLY A 97 9.45 27.04 -3.45
C GLY A 97 10.23 25.91 -4.12
N GLU A 98 11.04 25.16 -3.38
CA GLU A 98 11.81 24.02 -3.85
C GLU A 98 10.89 22.92 -4.37
N THR A 99 11.28 22.22 -5.43
CA THR A 99 10.49 21.14 -6.02
C THR A 99 11.22 19.81 -5.97
N TRP A 100 10.52 18.74 -5.60
CA TRP A 100 11.03 17.37 -5.64
C TRP A 100 9.99 16.43 -6.22
N GLY A 101 10.41 15.28 -6.72
CA GLY A 101 9.49 14.23 -7.15
C GLY A 101 8.99 13.43 -5.96
N GLU A 102 7.71 13.07 -5.99
CA GLU A 102 7.14 12.06 -5.11
C GLU A 102 7.95 10.75 -5.27
N THR A 103 8.42 10.23 -4.15
CA THR A 103 9.07 8.91 -4.09
C THR A 103 8.06 7.81 -4.35
N TYR A 104 8.52 6.62 -4.75
CA TYR A 104 7.62 5.50 -5.02
C TYR A 104 6.80 5.05 -3.80
N ASP A 105 7.32 5.21 -2.58
CA ASP A 105 6.55 4.93 -1.37
C ASP A 105 5.47 5.98 -1.09
N GLU A 106 5.76 7.26 -1.36
CA GLU A 106 4.78 8.34 -1.21
C GLU A 106 3.65 8.14 -2.22
N TRP A 107 3.98 7.80 -3.47
CA TRP A 107 3.00 7.42 -4.48
C TRP A 107 2.20 6.19 -4.06
N ALA A 108 2.85 5.14 -3.57
CA ALA A 108 2.18 3.92 -3.12
C ALA A 108 1.22 4.20 -1.98
N LEU A 109 1.65 5.00 -1.00
CA LEU A 109 0.82 5.42 0.13
C LEU A 109 -0.39 6.23 -0.36
N ARG A 110 -0.18 7.18 -1.26
CA ARG A 110 -1.26 7.98 -1.85
C ARG A 110 -2.32 7.12 -2.55
N VAL A 111 -1.88 6.15 -3.35
CA VAL A 111 -2.76 5.18 -4.01
C VAL A 111 -3.54 4.40 -2.95
N VAL A 112 -2.85 3.79 -1.98
CA VAL A 112 -3.50 2.97 -0.95
C VAL A 112 -4.53 3.75 -0.14
N LEU A 113 -4.22 5.00 0.25
CA LEU A 113 -5.15 5.87 0.97
C LEU A 113 -6.45 6.08 0.19
N GLU A 114 -6.37 6.32 -1.12
CA GLU A 114 -7.55 6.48 -1.96
C GLU A 114 -8.39 5.20 -2.04
N LEU A 115 -7.73 4.04 -2.16
CA LEU A 115 -8.44 2.76 -2.26
C LEU A 115 -9.19 2.40 -0.96
N THR A 116 -8.71 2.87 0.19
CA THR A 116 -9.24 2.50 1.51
C THR A 116 -10.07 3.58 2.19
N GLU A 117 -9.81 4.86 1.95
CA GLU A 117 -10.43 5.97 2.70
C GLU A 117 -11.37 6.84 1.84
N ALA A 118 -11.50 6.58 0.54
CA ALA A 118 -12.35 7.41 -0.32
C ALA A 118 -13.87 7.19 -0.11
N GLY A 119 -14.27 6.01 0.33
CA GLY A 119 -15.68 5.64 0.51
C GLY A 119 -16.33 6.31 1.73
N PRO A 120 -17.67 6.35 1.79
CA PRO A 120 -18.38 6.78 2.99
C PRO A 120 -18.08 5.88 4.19
N VAL A 121 -18.14 6.45 5.39
CA VAL A 121 -18.02 5.72 6.66
C VAL A 121 -19.36 5.73 7.39
N THR A 122 -19.75 4.59 7.97
CA THR A 122 -20.96 4.50 8.79
C THR A 122 -20.64 4.85 10.24
N LEU A 123 -21.28 5.89 10.77
CA LEU A 123 -21.20 6.31 12.17
C LEU A 123 -22.60 6.59 12.68
N ASP A 124 -22.95 6.04 13.85
CA ASP A 124 -24.28 6.13 14.46
C ASP A 124 -25.45 5.70 13.53
N GLY A 125 -25.19 4.78 12.61
CA GLY A 125 -26.18 4.29 11.65
C GLY A 125 -26.47 5.24 10.48
N GLN A 126 -25.67 6.30 10.31
CA GLN A 126 -25.71 7.22 9.18
C GLN A 126 -24.38 7.17 8.41
N GLU A 127 -24.43 7.37 7.10
CA GLU A 127 -23.24 7.48 6.25
C GLU A 127 -22.70 8.91 6.24
N TRP A 128 -21.37 9.00 6.33
CA TRP A 128 -20.62 10.25 6.35
C TRP A 128 -19.53 10.20 5.30
N VAL A 129 -19.41 11.28 4.54
CA VAL A 129 -18.32 11.45 3.57
C VAL A 129 -17.19 12.17 4.28
N LEU A 130 -16.02 11.55 4.25
CA LEU A 130 -14.77 12.19 4.66
C LEU A 130 -14.37 13.21 3.60
N LEU A 131 -14.36 14.47 3.98
CA LEU A 131 -13.85 15.56 3.17
C LEU A 131 -12.52 15.97 3.80
N HIS A 132 -11.46 15.83 3.03
CA HIS A 132 -10.11 16.19 3.46
C HIS A 132 -9.79 17.52 2.75
N ASP A 133 -9.47 18.57 3.52
CA ASP A 133 -9.10 19.90 3.01
C ASP A 133 -7.86 20.38 3.79
N PRO A 134 -6.85 20.95 3.11
CA PRO A 134 -5.72 21.65 3.71
C PRO A 134 -6.06 22.60 4.87
N ALA A 135 -7.23 23.25 4.87
CA ALA A 135 -7.58 24.24 5.89
C ALA A 135 -8.14 23.64 7.20
N HIS A 136 -8.60 22.38 7.21
CA HIS A 136 -9.45 21.85 8.29
C HIS A 136 -9.06 20.46 8.82
N ASP A 137 -7.85 20.00 8.53
CA ASP A 137 -7.32 18.67 8.84
C ASP A 137 -8.16 17.51 8.23
N ARG A 138 -9.34 17.23 8.77
CA ARG A 138 -10.26 16.20 8.28
C ARG A 138 -11.65 16.59 8.72
N PHE A 139 -12.58 16.71 7.77
CA PHE A 139 -13.97 17.01 8.07
C PHE A 139 -14.93 15.98 7.51
N VAL A 140 -16.14 15.98 8.03
CA VAL A 140 -17.22 15.12 7.54
C VAL A 140 -18.44 15.93 7.17
N ARG A 141 -19.17 15.44 6.16
CA ARG A 141 -20.55 15.82 5.91
C ARG A 141 -21.43 14.57 5.83
N PRO A 142 -22.74 14.67 6.09
CA PRO A 142 -23.67 13.59 5.76
C PRO A 142 -23.56 13.23 4.27
N ALA A 143 -23.59 11.94 3.96
CA ALA A 143 -23.66 11.49 2.58
C ALA A 143 -25.00 11.92 1.94
N GLY A 144 -24.94 12.41 0.70
CA GLY A 144 -26.09 12.84 -0.08
C GLY A 144 -26.35 11.95 -1.30
N PRO A 145 -27.43 12.19 -2.06
CA PRO A 145 -27.74 11.44 -3.27
C PRO A 145 -26.61 11.45 -4.33
N GLU A 146 -25.80 12.51 -4.36
CA GLU A 146 -24.63 12.65 -5.21
C GLU A 146 -23.51 11.64 -4.91
N ASP A 147 -23.47 11.09 -3.70
CA ASP A 147 -22.43 10.16 -3.25
C ASP A 147 -22.77 8.68 -3.50
N HIS A 148 -23.89 8.39 -4.17
CA HIS A 148 -24.39 7.02 -4.34
C HIS A 148 -23.40 6.08 -5.08
N ASP A 149 -22.50 6.66 -5.88
CA ASP A 149 -21.46 5.92 -6.60
C ASP A 149 -20.14 5.81 -5.79
N LEU A 150 -19.99 6.55 -4.68
CA LEU A 150 -18.80 6.47 -3.84
C LEU A 150 -18.77 5.15 -3.10
N VAL A 151 -17.81 4.31 -3.47
CA VAL A 151 -17.62 3.00 -2.86
C VAL A 151 -16.13 2.75 -2.66
N PRO A 152 -15.73 2.10 -1.54
CA PRO A 152 -14.35 1.72 -1.36
C PRO A 152 -13.94 0.68 -2.42
N LEU A 153 -12.86 0.99 -3.16
CA LEU A 153 -12.31 0.05 -4.14
C LEU A 153 -11.77 -1.21 -3.46
N PHE A 154 -11.35 -1.12 -2.20
CA PHE A 154 -11.06 -2.25 -1.34
C PHE A 154 -11.84 -2.18 -0.02
N ASP A 155 -12.55 -3.25 0.32
CA ASP A 155 -13.28 -3.38 1.57
C ASP A 155 -12.46 -4.25 2.52
N VAL A 156 -11.91 -3.60 3.56
CA VAL A 156 -11.09 -4.23 4.59
C VAL A 156 -11.88 -5.26 5.39
N THR A 157 -13.19 -5.06 5.60
CA THR A 157 -14.02 -5.96 6.41
C THR A 157 -14.12 -7.32 5.75
N THR A 158 -14.41 -7.32 4.45
CA THR A 158 -14.59 -8.55 3.66
C THR A 158 -13.31 -9.02 2.98
N GLY A 159 -12.27 -8.18 2.89
CA GLY A 159 -11.06 -8.47 2.12
C GLY A 159 -11.32 -8.58 0.62
N THR A 160 -12.23 -7.74 0.11
CA THR A 160 -12.67 -7.80 -1.30
C THR A 160 -12.43 -6.51 -2.04
N TRP A 161 -12.15 -6.63 -3.33
CA TRP A 161 -11.96 -5.56 -4.29
C TRP A 161 -13.23 -5.34 -5.10
N LEU A 162 -13.51 -4.08 -5.49
CA LEU A 162 -14.52 -3.78 -6.50
C LEU A 162 -14.13 -4.45 -7.83
N ASP A 163 -15.04 -5.20 -8.44
CA ASP A 163 -14.89 -5.66 -9.82
C ASP A 163 -15.22 -4.51 -10.77
N VAL A 164 -14.18 -3.93 -11.37
CA VAL A 164 -14.31 -2.77 -12.25
C VAL A 164 -15.10 -3.10 -13.51
N LEU A 165 -14.95 -4.30 -14.07
CA LEU A 165 -15.69 -4.69 -15.26
C LEU A 165 -17.19 -4.81 -14.98
N SER A 166 -17.56 -5.23 -13.77
CA SER A 166 -18.97 -5.27 -13.36
C SER A 166 -19.65 -3.90 -13.37
N THR A 167 -18.89 -2.81 -13.25
CA THR A 167 -19.42 -1.42 -13.30
C THR A 167 -19.88 -0.99 -14.70
N VAL A 168 -19.46 -1.73 -15.74
CA VAL A 168 -19.83 -1.51 -17.14
C VAL A 168 -20.53 -2.74 -17.74
N GLY A 169 -20.97 -3.67 -16.88
CA GLY A 169 -21.74 -4.85 -17.27
C GLY A 169 -20.93 -5.96 -17.94
N LEU A 170 -19.62 -6.01 -17.70
CA LEU A 170 -18.72 -7.06 -18.20
C LEU A 170 -18.32 -8.03 -17.08
N ASP A 171 -18.06 -9.28 -17.45
CA ASP A 171 -17.69 -10.35 -16.53
C ASP A 171 -16.49 -11.17 -17.05
N VAL A 172 -15.35 -11.15 -16.35
CA VAL A 172 -14.18 -11.97 -16.73
C VAL A 172 -14.42 -13.49 -16.65
N ASP A 173 -15.51 -13.93 -16.02
CA ASP A 173 -15.89 -15.35 -15.98
C ASP A 173 -16.68 -15.77 -17.23
N ASP A 174 -17.12 -14.82 -18.06
CA ASP A 174 -17.72 -15.07 -19.37
C ASP A 174 -16.65 -15.03 -20.48
N PRO A 175 -16.38 -16.14 -21.20
CA PRO A 175 -15.43 -16.15 -22.30
C PRO A 175 -15.70 -15.11 -23.39
N ALA A 176 -16.95 -14.70 -23.60
CA ALA A 176 -17.29 -13.67 -24.58
C ALA A 176 -16.78 -12.28 -24.16
N ASP A 177 -16.92 -11.95 -22.87
CA ASP A 177 -16.43 -10.69 -22.31
C ASP A 177 -14.91 -10.69 -22.21
N VAL A 178 -14.28 -11.82 -21.90
CA VAL A 178 -12.82 -11.98 -21.97
C VAL A 178 -12.30 -11.70 -23.39
N ALA A 179 -12.93 -12.27 -24.42
CA ALA A 179 -12.55 -12.02 -25.82
C ALA A 179 -12.75 -10.56 -26.22
N ARG A 180 -13.78 -9.89 -25.67
CA ARG A 180 -14.05 -8.46 -25.87
C ARG A 180 -12.95 -7.60 -25.25
N VAL A 181 -12.52 -7.91 -24.02
CA VAL A 181 -11.38 -7.27 -23.34
C VAL A 181 -10.08 -7.50 -24.11
N GLU A 182 -9.84 -8.71 -24.60
CA GLU A 182 -8.65 -9.04 -25.41
C GLU A 182 -8.61 -8.20 -26.70
N ALA A 183 -9.72 -8.11 -27.43
CA ALA A 183 -9.81 -7.28 -28.63
C ALA A 183 -9.58 -5.79 -28.31
N TRP A 184 -10.13 -5.30 -27.21
CA TRP A 184 -9.90 -3.92 -26.75
C TRP A 184 -8.43 -3.67 -26.41
N LEU A 185 -7.78 -4.56 -25.66
CA LEU A 185 -6.35 -4.51 -25.35
C LEU A 185 -5.46 -4.50 -26.60
N ALA A 186 -5.89 -5.20 -27.66
CA ALA A 186 -5.25 -5.21 -28.98
C ALA A 186 -5.49 -3.92 -29.80
N GLY A 187 -6.31 -2.98 -29.29
CA GLY A 187 -6.57 -1.68 -29.89
C GLY A 187 -7.96 -1.51 -30.51
N ALA A 188 -8.84 -2.51 -30.42
CA ALA A 188 -10.23 -2.33 -30.84
C ALA A 188 -10.93 -1.26 -29.97
N ALA A 189 -11.90 -0.56 -30.56
CA ALA A 189 -12.77 0.35 -29.82
C ALA A 189 -13.79 -0.44 -29.00
N ASP A 190 -14.06 0.01 -27.77
CA ASP A 190 -15.11 -0.57 -26.94
C ASP A 190 -15.70 0.49 -26.03
N ALA A 191 -16.92 0.93 -26.33
CA ALA A 191 -17.54 2.04 -25.61
C ALA A 191 -17.74 1.78 -24.12
N ALA A 192 -17.89 0.52 -23.69
CA ALA A 192 -18.06 0.19 -22.27
C ALA A 192 -16.72 0.28 -21.54
N LEU A 193 -15.67 -0.33 -22.08
CA LEU A 193 -14.32 -0.29 -21.49
C LEU A 193 -13.71 1.12 -21.56
N ASP A 194 -13.99 1.87 -22.63
CA ASP A 194 -13.54 3.25 -22.80
C ASP A 194 -14.23 4.23 -21.83
N ALA A 195 -15.40 3.86 -21.28
CA ALA A 195 -16.15 4.66 -20.32
C ALA A 195 -15.85 4.30 -18.85
N VAL A 196 -14.94 3.37 -18.58
CA VAL A 196 -14.53 3.05 -17.21
C VAL A 196 -13.79 4.24 -16.62
N ASP A 197 -14.43 4.87 -15.63
CA ASP A 197 -13.86 5.94 -14.83
C ASP A 197 -13.97 5.53 -13.35
N LEU A 198 -12.84 5.47 -12.64
CA LEU A 198 -12.82 5.16 -11.21
C LEU A 198 -12.96 6.42 -10.35
N ASP A 199 -12.85 7.62 -10.92
CA ASP A 199 -12.97 8.86 -10.16
C ASP A 199 -14.37 9.04 -9.59
N ARG A 200 -15.40 8.57 -10.30
CA ARG A 200 -16.78 8.52 -9.77
C ARG A 200 -16.92 7.74 -8.46
N HIS A 201 -16.04 6.77 -8.21
CA HIS A 201 -16.07 5.95 -7.00
C HIS A 201 -15.16 6.50 -5.89
N LEU A 202 -14.20 7.37 -6.24
CA LEU A 202 -13.15 7.83 -5.33
C LEU A 202 -13.29 9.31 -4.94
N GLN A 203 -13.88 10.14 -5.80
CA GLN A 203 -13.86 11.58 -5.66
C GLN A 203 -15.24 12.12 -5.27
N ALA A 204 -15.41 12.40 -3.99
CA ALA A 204 -16.64 13.02 -3.47
C ALA A 204 -16.74 14.50 -3.87
N ASP A 205 -17.97 14.99 -4.01
CA ASP A 205 -18.18 16.43 -4.19
C ASP A 205 -17.70 17.22 -2.96
N GLY A 206 -16.96 18.30 -3.22
CA GLY A 206 -16.31 19.13 -2.21
C GLY A 206 -15.04 18.54 -1.57
N ARG A 207 -14.57 17.36 -1.97
CA ARG A 207 -13.27 16.82 -1.52
C ARG A 207 -12.15 17.45 -2.36
N ASP A 208 -11.05 17.87 -1.74
CA ASP A 208 -9.86 18.30 -2.47
C ASP A 208 -9.30 17.13 -3.28
N PRO A 209 -9.14 17.22 -4.62
CA PRO A 209 -8.51 16.15 -5.42
C PRO A 209 -7.08 15.80 -5.02
N ALA A 210 -6.38 16.68 -4.29
CA ALA A 210 -5.04 16.47 -3.77
C ALA A 210 -5.00 15.95 -2.32
N TRP A 211 -6.15 15.62 -1.73
CA TRP A 211 -6.24 15.30 -0.31
C TRP A 211 -5.31 14.18 0.16
N SER A 212 -5.17 13.13 -0.64
CA SER A 212 -4.37 11.95 -0.32
C SER A 212 -2.88 12.30 -0.33
N LEU A 213 -2.48 13.19 -1.23
CA LEU A 213 -1.13 13.74 -1.28
C LEU A 213 -0.83 14.63 -0.08
N ASP A 214 -1.74 15.54 0.26
CA ASP A 214 -1.59 16.38 1.44
C ASP A 214 -1.49 15.52 2.71
N ARG A 215 -2.32 14.48 2.84
CA ARG A 215 -2.27 13.51 3.95
C ARG A 215 -0.94 12.79 4.07
N VAL A 216 -0.32 12.38 2.96
CA VAL A 216 1.01 11.74 2.93
C VAL A 216 2.07 12.64 3.59
N HIS A 217 2.03 13.94 3.27
CA HIS A 217 3.04 14.91 3.69
C HIS A 217 2.67 15.70 4.95
N ARG A 218 1.47 15.50 5.49
CA ARG A 218 1.01 16.28 6.65
C ARG A 218 1.72 15.87 7.94
N PRO A 219 2.35 16.82 8.66
CA PRO A 219 2.92 16.56 9.97
C PRO A 219 1.87 16.20 11.02
N LEU A 220 2.27 15.52 12.09
CA LEU A 220 1.40 15.36 13.25
C LEU A 220 1.36 16.71 13.99
N ALA A 221 0.16 17.22 14.32
CA ALA A 221 0.05 18.50 15.01
C ALA A 221 0.74 18.45 16.38
N GLY A 222 1.85 19.19 16.54
CA GLY A 222 2.60 19.31 17.78
C GLY A 222 3.66 20.42 17.71
N PRO A 223 3.96 21.14 18.80
CA PRO A 223 4.98 22.19 18.80
C PRO A 223 6.37 21.59 18.54
N GLY A 224 6.97 21.95 17.40
CA GLY A 224 8.33 21.53 17.03
C GLY A 224 8.43 20.19 16.29
N GLU A 225 7.31 19.57 15.92
CA GLU A 225 7.31 18.30 15.19
C GLU A 225 7.19 18.52 13.67
N SER A 226 8.25 18.22 12.92
CA SER A 226 8.31 18.32 11.46
C SER A 226 8.02 17.00 10.72
N ARG A 227 7.69 15.92 11.46
CA ARG A 227 7.59 14.58 10.88
C ARG A 227 6.25 14.35 10.19
N THR A 228 6.32 13.97 8.93
CA THR A 228 5.21 13.69 8.03
C THR A 228 4.61 12.30 8.26
N TYR A 229 3.40 12.06 7.75
CA TYR A 229 2.73 10.76 7.90
C TYR A 229 3.50 9.63 7.21
N VAL A 230 4.07 9.88 6.03
CA VAL A 230 4.89 8.89 5.32
C VAL A 230 6.13 8.48 6.11
N GLU A 231 6.78 9.41 6.81
CA GLU A 231 7.95 9.08 7.65
C GLU A 231 7.55 8.24 8.86
N ASP A 232 6.41 8.53 9.48
CA ASP A 232 5.90 7.73 10.60
C ASP A 232 5.51 6.32 10.15
N LEU A 233 4.91 6.18 8.96
CA LEU A 233 4.56 4.89 8.37
C LEU A 233 5.80 4.08 7.90
N ARG A 234 6.83 4.73 7.35
CA ARG A 234 8.10 4.07 6.99
C ARG A 234 8.78 3.48 8.22
N ASP A 235 8.79 4.22 9.33
CA ASP A 235 9.28 3.73 10.60
C ASP A 235 8.43 2.58 11.12
N ALA A 236 7.11 2.73 11.13
CA ALA A 236 6.20 1.68 11.58
C ALA A 236 6.41 0.38 10.78
N SER A 237 6.48 0.48 9.45
CA SER A 237 6.76 -0.65 8.57
C SER A 237 8.14 -1.28 8.87
N SER A 238 9.19 -0.47 8.96
CA SER A 238 10.54 -0.95 9.25
C SER A 238 10.61 -1.66 10.61
N ALA A 239 9.88 -1.17 11.62
CA ALA A 239 9.78 -1.83 12.92
C ALA A 239 9.09 -3.19 12.83
N LEU A 240 7.96 -3.29 12.12
CA LEU A 240 7.22 -4.54 11.92
C LEU A 240 8.05 -5.58 11.17
N VAL A 241 8.64 -5.17 10.04
CA VAL A 241 9.51 -6.02 9.21
C VAL A 241 10.71 -6.52 10.02
N ALA A 242 11.43 -5.63 10.70
CA ALA A 242 12.62 -6.00 11.47
C ALA A 242 12.30 -6.95 12.62
N ARG A 243 11.17 -6.74 13.33
CA ARG A 243 10.70 -7.63 14.40
C ARG A 243 10.37 -9.01 13.86
N GLU A 244 9.54 -9.11 12.82
CA GLU A 244 9.13 -10.39 12.24
C GLU A 244 10.35 -11.19 11.73
N LEU A 245 11.22 -10.54 10.96
CA LEU A 245 12.40 -11.20 10.40
C LEU A 245 13.41 -11.59 11.48
N GLY A 246 13.57 -10.76 12.52
CA GLY A 246 14.42 -11.04 13.68
C GLY A 246 13.93 -12.24 14.48
N GLU A 247 12.62 -12.35 14.72
CA GLU A 247 12.01 -13.51 15.37
C GLU A 247 12.14 -14.78 14.53
N ARG A 248 11.94 -14.68 13.21
CA ARG A 248 12.14 -15.81 12.28
C ARG A 248 13.60 -16.27 12.32
N ALA A 249 14.55 -15.36 12.25
CA ALA A 249 15.98 -15.67 12.37
C ALA A 249 16.30 -16.34 13.73
N ALA A 250 15.71 -15.84 14.83
CA ALA A 250 15.85 -16.45 16.14
C ALA A 250 15.36 -17.91 16.15
N ARG A 251 14.19 -18.20 15.56
CA ARG A 251 13.67 -19.58 15.45
C ARG A 251 14.59 -20.48 14.63
N LEU A 252 15.16 -19.98 13.53
CA LEU A 252 16.13 -20.72 12.72
C LEU A 252 17.37 -21.11 13.52
N GLY A 253 17.87 -20.21 14.38
CA GLY A 253 19.03 -20.48 15.24
C GLY A 253 18.84 -21.66 16.21
N HIS A 254 17.61 -21.92 16.65
CA HIS A 254 17.28 -23.04 17.53
C HIS A 254 16.92 -24.34 16.76
N GLY A 255 16.66 -24.23 15.46
CA GLY A 255 16.24 -25.36 14.63
C GLY A 255 17.39 -26.30 14.25
N LYS A 256 17.11 -27.57 13.92
CA LYS A 256 18.13 -28.59 13.60
C LYS A 256 18.48 -28.70 12.11
N ALA A 257 18.11 -27.70 11.29
CA ALA A 257 18.34 -27.72 9.85
C ALA A 257 19.84 -27.91 9.49
N PRO A 258 20.15 -28.64 8.40
CA PRO A 258 21.50 -28.72 7.86
C PRO A 258 22.06 -27.33 7.50
N ALA A 259 23.39 -27.20 7.49
CA ALA A 259 24.08 -25.93 7.25
C ALA A 259 23.61 -25.19 5.98
N ARG A 260 23.53 -25.90 4.85
CA ARG A 260 23.10 -25.32 3.56
C ARG A 260 21.65 -24.83 3.59
N GLU A 261 20.76 -25.57 4.25
CA GLU A 261 19.35 -25.19 4.35
C GLU A 261 19.19 -23.95 5.24
N LEU A 262 19.87 -23.95 6.40
CA LEU A 262 19.89 -22.82 7.32
C LEU A 262 20.46 -21.56 6.65
N GLY A 263 21.60 -21.69 5.96
CA GLY A 263 22.23 -20.60 5.21
C GLY A 263 21.29 -20.02 4.14
N ARG A 264 20.63 -20.86 3.34
CA ARG A 264 19.63 -20.42 2.36
C ARG A 264 18.47 -19.68 3.01
N GLN A 265 17.93 -20.19 4.12
CA GLN A 265 16.81 -19.54 4.82
C GLN A 265 17.20 -18.16 5.36
N VAL A 266 18.37 -18.04 5.99
CA VAL A 266 18.89 -16.77 6.50
C VAL A 266 19.17 -15.78 5.36
N GLY A 267 19.80 -16.24 4.28
CA GLY A 267 20.04 -15.40 3.09
C GLY A 267 18.74 -14.91 2.45
N THR A 268 17.67 -15.71 2.46
CA THR A 268 16.33 -15.25 2.07
C THR A 268 15.79 -14.18 3.01
N LEU A 269 15.86 -14.36 4.34
CA LEU A 269 15.41 -13.33 5.29
C LEU A 269 16.18 -12.01 5.12
N ALA A 270 17.50 -12.07 4.89
CA ALA A 270 18.33 -10.89 4.68
C ALA A 270 17.98 -10.14 3.38
N ARG A 271 17.66 -10.86 2.30
CA ARG A 271 17.17 -10.24 1.05
C ARG A 271 15.81 -9.57 1.24
N ILE A 272 14.88 -10.23 1.94
CA ILE A 272 13.57 -9.63 2.25
C ILE A 272 13.74 -8.36 3.08
N ALA A 273 14.63 -8.37 4.07
CA ALA A 273 14.98 -7.18 4.83
C ALA A 273 15.56 -6.08 3.92
N SER A 274 16.44 -6.43 2.99
CA SER A 274 17.04 -5.47 2.07
C SER A 274 16.03 -4.85 1.10
N THR A 275 14.93 -5.55 0.79
CA THR A 275 13.86 -5.04 -0.07
C THR A 275 12.88 -4.16 0.69
N LEU A 276 12.55 -4.50 1.94
CA LEU A 276 11.43 -3.89 2.67
C LEU A 276 11.84 -2.88 3.75
N LEU A 277 13.09 -2.89 4.22
CA LEU A 277 13.53 -1.90 5.19
C LEU A 277 13.84 -0.57 4.50
N SER A 278 13.30 0.51 5.04
CA SER A 278 13.65 1.87 4.63
C SER A 278 14.93 2.30 5.37
N PRO A 279 16.01 2.66 4.66
CA PRO A 279 17.21 3.19 5.31
C PRO A 279 16.89 4.56 5.94
N ARG A 280 17.18 4.73 7.24
CA ARG A 280 17.21 6.04 7.91
C ARG A 280 18.62 6.61 7.91
N GLU A 281 18.76 7.94 7.81
CA GLU A 281 20.06 8.63 7.96
C GLU A 281 20.79 8.26 9.26
N LEU A 282 20.08 7.98 10.35
CA LEU A 282 20.67 7.66 11.66
C LEU A 282 21.05 6.17 11.86
N VAL A 283 20.70 5.28 10.93
CA VAL A 283 20.96 3.81 11.07
C VAL A 283 21.61 3.22 9.81
N ALA A 284 21.67 3.94 8.68
CA ALA A 284 21.75 3.31 7.37
C ALA A 284 22.68 3.95 6.34
N GLU A 285 23.83 4.52 6.73
CA GLU A 285 24.90 4.62 5.72
C GLU A 285 25.30 3.20 5.24
N ASP A 286 25.20 2.18 6.11
CA ASP A 286 25.67 0.82 5.82
C ASP A 286 24.59 -0.28 5.89
N LEU A 287 23.30 0.01 6.07
CA LEU A 287 22.27 -1.05 6.25
C LEU A 287 22.23 -2.01 5.04
N GLY A 288 22.25 -1.47 3.82
CA GLY A 288 22.28 -2.27 2.60
C GLY A 288 23.57 -3.11 2.48
N LEU A 289 24.71 -2.54 2.87
CA LEU A 289 25.99 -3.26 2.89
C LEU A 289 25.97 -4.39 3.92
N ALA A 290 25.50 -4.11 5.14
CA ALA A 290 25.40 -5.09 6.22
C ALA A 290 24.50 -6.27 5.82
N LEU A 291 23.31 -6.00 5.25
CA LEU A 291 22.40 -7.04 4.77
C LEU A 291 22.99 -7.83 3.59
N SER A 292 23.76 -7.18 2.70
CA SER A 292 24.48 -7.85 1.62
C SER A 292 25.58 -8.77 2.14
N LEU A 293 26.34 -8.34 3.15
CA LEU A 293 27.36 -9.16 3.81
C LEU A 293 26.75 -10.37 4.52
N VAL A 294 25.65 -10.18 5.25
CA VAL A 294 24.90 -11.26 5.88
C VAL A 294 24.41 -12.26 4.84
N THR A 295 23.82 -11.77 3.74
CA THR A 295 23.36 -12.63 2.63
C THR A 295 24.51 -13.48 2.08
N ALA A 296 25.63 -12.84 1.73
CA ALA A 296 26.80 -13.51 1.17
C ALA A 296 27.46 -14.48 2.17
N SER A 297 27.44 -14.19 3.47
CA SER A 297 27.93 -15.08 4.53
C SER A 297 27.04 -16.32 4.66
N ALA A 298 25.72 -16.11 4.71
CA ALA A 298 24.73 -17.17 4.83
C ALA A 298 24.77 -18.15 3.64
N GLU A 299 24.85 -17.64 2.41
CA GLU A 299 24.86 -18.47 1.20
C GLU A 299 26.16 -19.28 1.03
N ARG A 300 27.29 -18.78 1.56
CA ARG A 300 28.59 -19.47 1.53
C ARG A 300 28.79 -20.42 2.72
N ALA A 301 27.87 -20.48 3.67
CA ALA A 301 28.02 -21.30 4.86
C ALA A 301 28.04 -22.81 4.54
N THR A 302 29.21 -23.43 4.71
CA THR A 302 29.39 -24.89 4.55
C THR A 302 29.28 -25.65 5.86
N THR A 303 29.37 -24.96 7.00
CA THR A 303 29.25 -25.55 8.33
C THR A 303 28.05 -24.96 9.07
N ARG A 304 27.50 -25.75 10.01
CA ARG A 304 26.37 -25.29 10.82
C ARG A 304 26.74 -24.09 11.68
N ARG A 305 27.99 -24.02 12.16
CA ARG A 305 28.51 -22.87 12.91
C ARG A 305 28.47 -21.59 12.05
N ALA A 306 29.03 -21.62 10.85
CA ALA A 306 29.01 -20.46 9.96
C ALA A 306 27.58 -19.99 9.62
N ALA A 307 26.65 -20.93 9.44
CA ALA A 307 25.25 -20.59 9.20
C ALA A 307 24.59 -19.96 10.44
N LEU A 308 24.94 -20.41 11.66
CA LEU A 308 24.48 -19.80 12.91
C LEU A 308 25.11 -18.43 13.17
N ASP A 309 26.37 -18.22 12.76
CA ASP A 309 27.02 -16.91 12.82
C ASP A 309 26.25 -15.92 11.93
N ALA A 310 25.86 -16.32 10.71
CA ALA A 310 25.01 -15.49 9.84
C ALA A 310 23.61 -15.22 10.43
N VAL A 311 23.02 -16.16 11.18
CA VAL A 311 21.78 -15.92 11.95
C VAL A 311 22.00 -14.81 12.98
N ALA A 312 23.12 -14.89 13.73
CA ALA A 312 23.45 -13.91 14.76
C ALA A 312 23.68 -12.53 14.14
N ASP A 313 24.43 -12.45 13.05
CA ASP A 313 24.70 -11.21 12.31
C ASP A 313 23.41 -10.56 11.81
N LEU A 314 22.50 -11.34 11.21
CA LEU A 314 21.20 -10.83 10.78
C LEU A 314 20.43 -10.22 11.96
N ARG A 315 20.41 -10.89 13.11
CA ARG A 315 19.72 -10.38 14.30
C ARG A 315 20.37 -9.13 14.86
N MET A 316 21.70 -9.03 14.82
CA MET A 316 22.43 -7.82 15.24
C MET A 316 22.11 -6.63 14.34
N VAL A 317 21.88 -6.85 13.04
CA VAL A 317 21.45 -5.80 12.11
C VAL A 317 19.99 -5.40 12.36
N LEU A 318 19.08 -6.36 12.53
CA LEU A 318 17.64 -6.08 12.65
C LEU A 318 17.24 -5.47 14.00
N GLY A 319 17.93 -5.80 15.10
CA GLY A 319 17.61 -5.33 16.44
C GLY A 319 17.58 -3.79 16.57
N PRO A 320 18.66 -3.08 16.21
CA PRO A 320 18.71 -1.62 16.23
C PRO A 320 17.65 -0.96 15.35
N VAL A 321 17.38 -1.53 14.16
CA VAL A 321 16.32 -1.03 13.26
C VAL A 321 14.96 -1.12 13.95
N ALA A 322 14.62 -2.28 14.52
CA ALA A 322 13.36 -2.48 15.25
C ALA A 322 13.18 -1.52 16.43
N GLN A 323 14.28 -1.17 17.12
CA GLN A 323 14.26 -0.24 18.25
C GLN A 323 14.11 1.22 17.77
N ALA A 324 14.93 1.65 16.82
CA ALA A 324 14.92 3.03 16.32
C ALA A 324 13.63 3.40 15.59
N ALA A 325 13.00 2.42 14.93
CA ALA A 325 11.78 2.62 14.16
C ALA A 325 10.50 2.41 14.99
N ALA A 326 10.60 1.93 16.24
CA ALA A 326 9.43 1.71 17.11
C ALA A 326 8.60 2.97 17.36
N VAL A 327 9.24 4.15 17.36
CA VAL A 327 8.58 5.46 17.50
C VAL A 327 7.50 5.67 16.42
N GLY A 328 7.69 5.12 15.21
CA GLY A 328 6.69 5.22 14.15
C GLY A 328 5.38 4.52 14.51
N LEU A 329 5.44 3.36 15.20
CA LEU A 329 4.24 2.65 15.63
C LEU A 329 3.42 3.47 16.62
N ASP A 330 4.09 4.06 17.62
CA ASP A 330 3.44 4.88 18.63
C ASP A 330 2.81 6.15 18.01
N ARG A 331 3.50 6.77 17.04
CA ARG A 331 3.01 7.95 16.32
C ARG A 331 1.84 7.65 15.39
N VAL A 332 1.87 6.52 14.67
CA VAL A 332 0.75 6.08 13.82
C VAL A 332 -0.48 5.78 14.67
N ALA A 333 -0.32 5.11 15.82
CA ALA A 333 -1.41 4.88 16.77
C ALA A 333 -2.00 6.19 17.28
N LEU A 334 -1.15 7.12 17.76
CA LEU A 334 -1.58 8.43 18.24
C LEU A 334 -2.31 9.24 17.16
N ARG A 335 -1.82 9.23 15.91
CA ARG A 335 -2.49 9.89 14.79
C ARG A 335 -3.88 9.32 14.56
N SER A 336 -4.01 8.00 14.52
CA SER A 336 -5.29 7.31 14.35
C SER A 336 -6.29 7.70 15.45
N GLU A 337 -5.84 7.79 16.70
CA GLU A 337 -6.67 8.22 17.83
C GLU A 337 -7.14 9.68 17.69
N ILE A 338 -6.23 10.60 17.34
CA ILE A 338 -6.53 12.02 17.15
C ILE A 338 -7.58 12.20 16.03
N GLU A 339 -7.33 11.61 14.87
CA GLU A 339 -8.21 11.76 13.70
C GLU A 339 -9.59 11.15 13.93
N THR A 340 -9.65 9.95 14.53
CA THR A 340 -10.92 9.30 14.88
C THR A 340 -11.71 10.18 15.86
N THR A 341 -11.04 10.73 16.86
CA THR A 341 -11.67 11.60 17.86
C THR A 341 -12.18 12.89 17.21
N GLN A 342 -11.44 13.50 16.28
CA GLN A 342 -11.87 14.68 15.54
C GLN A 342 -13.14 14.40 14.73
N VAL A 343 -13.19 13.28 13.99
CA VAL A 343 -14.36 12.87 13.21
C VAL A 343 -15.58 12.66 14.13
N HIS A 344 -15.43 11.91 15.22
CA HIS A 344 -16.51 11.67 16.17
C HIS A 344 -17.07 12.97 16.79
N ARG A 345 -16.20 13.92 17.15
CA ARG A 345 -16.65 15.23 17.67
C ARG A 345 -17.46 16.02 16.65
N GLN A 346 -17.03 16.01 15.39
CA GLN A 346 -17.76 16.70 14.32
C GLN A 346 -19.11 16.05 14.03
N VAL A 347 -19.17 14.70 13.98
CA VAL A 347 -20.43 13.97 13.84
C VAL A 347 -21.40 14.33 14.97
N ALA A 348 -20.95 14.36 16.22
CA ALA A 348 -21.78 14.75 17.36
C ALA A 348 -22.31 16.18 17.22
N ALA A 349 -21.44 17.13 16.84
CA ALA A 349 -21.83 18.53 16.62
C ALA A 349 -22.86 18.69 15.49
N LEU A 350 -22.66 18.01 14.34
CA LEU A 350 -23.55 18.07 13.19
C LEU A 350 -24.88 17.33 13.43
N SER A 351 -24.86 16.29 14.26
CA SER A 351 -26.05 15.51 14.62
C SER A 351 -26.86 16.14 15.76
N GLY A 352 -26.39 17.24 16.34
CA GLY A 352 -27.04 17.89 17.49
C GLY A 352 -27.01 17.06 18.78
N ARG A 353 -26.08 16.11 18.91
CA ARG A 353 -25.90 15.24 20.08
C ARG A 353 -24.72 15.72 20.93
N PRO A 354 -24.76 15.59 22.26
CA PRO A 354 -23.60 15.88 23.10
C PRO A 354 -22.45 14.90 22.81
N VAL A 355 -21.22 15.43 22.74
CA VAL A 355 -19.98 14.63 22.64
C VAL A 355 -19.83 13.84 23.94
N ALA A 356 -19.68 12.51 23.86
CA ALA A 356 -19.41 11.64 25.00
C ALA A 356 -17.93 11.68 25.41
#